data_AF-A0A5D8QGJ3-F1
#
_entry.id   AF-A0A5D8QGJ3-F1
#
_cell.length_a   1.000
_cell.length_b   1.000
_cell.length_c   1.000
_cell.angle_alpha   90.00
_cell.angle_beta   90.00
_cell.angle_gamma   90.00
#
_symmetry.space_group_name_H-M   'P 1'
#
loop_
_entity.id
_entity.type
_entity.pdbx_description
1 polymer ?
#
loop_
_entity_poly.entity_id
_entity_poly.type
_entity_poly.pdbx_seq_one_letter_code
_entity_poly.pdbx_strand_id
1 'polypeptide(L)' 'MEIAGTADDIFTKSAYEAVYSATKGIPRLINNLVTASLIYAYSKKQKEIDEEAIYQAQNEINIYE' A
#
# COMPACT_ATOMS: atom_id res chain seq x y z
N MET A 1 -13.30 -14.69 -17.59
CA MET A 1 -12.23 -14.19 -18.47
C MET A 1 -10.94 -14.28 -17.65
N GLU A 2 -10.15 -15.32 -17.85
CA GLU A 2 -8.80 -15.38 -17.27
C GLU A 2 -7.85 -14.82 -18.31
N ILE A 3 -7.36 -13.60 -18.05
CA ILE A 3 -6.41 -12.91 -18.91
C ILE A 3 -5.03 -13.39 -18.47
N ALA A 4 -4.25 -13.90 -19.43
CA ALA A 4 -2.87 -14.30 -19.22
C ALA A 4 -2.04 -13.13 -18.66
N GLY A 5 -1.81 -13.18 -17.36
CA GLY A 5 -1.04 -12.25 -16.56
C GLY A 5 -1.05 -12.84 -15.16
N THR A 6 0.09 -12.84 -14.46
CA THR A 6 0.15 -13.40 -13.11
C THR A 6 -1.02 -12.83 -12.30
N ALA A 7 -1.90 -13.70 -11.81
CA ALA A 7 -3.06 -13.30 -11.01
C ALA A 7 -2.67 -12.96 -9.57
N ASP A 8 -1.45 -12.43 -9.39
CA ASP A 8 -0.95 -11.95 -8.12
C ASP A 8 -1.32 -10.47 -8.04
N ASP A 9 -2.34 -10.20 -7.23
CA ASP A 9 -2.65 -8.84 -6.81
C ASP A 9 -1.41 -8.24 -6.13
N ILE A 10 -1.00 -7.05 -6.53
CA ILE A 10 0.11 -6.34 -5.89
C ILE A 10 -0.27 -5.96 -4.44
N PHE A 11 -1.57 -5.83 -4.16
CA PHE A 11 -2.10 -5.48 -2.85
C PHE A 11 -3.01 -6.58 -2.33
N THR A 12 -2.74 -7.03 -1.12
CA THR A 12 -3.68 -7.89 -0.40
C THR A 12 -5.00 -7.16 -0.12
N LYS A 13 -6.08 -7.93 0.11
CA LYS A 13 -7.34 -7.36 0.61
C LYS A 13 -7.15 -6.56 1.89
N SER A 14 -6.31 -7.03 2.81
CA SER A 14 -6.00 -6.35 4.07
C SER A 14 -5.31 -5.00 3.85
N ALA A 15 -4.45 -4.89 2.83
CA ALA A 15 -3.82 -3.61 2.48
C ALA A 15 -4.85 -2.56 2.03
N TYR A 16 -5.88 -2.95 1.26
CA TYR A 16 -6.96 -2.03 0.88
C TYR A 16 -7.74 -1.52 2.09
N GLU A 17 -8.04 -2.38 3.05
CA GLU A 17 -8.72 -2.00 4.30
C GLU A 17 -7.85 -1.05 5.13
N ALA A 18 -6.55 -1.32 5.25
CA ALA A 18 -5.59 -0.47 5.93
C ALA A 18 -5.48 0.93 5.28
N VAL A 19 -5.38 0.99 3.95
CA VAL A 19 -5.35 2.26 3.20
C VAL A 19 -6.63 3.05 3.43
N TYR A 20 -7.79 2.42 3.35
CA TYR A 20 -9.06 3.11 3.60
C TYR A 20 -9.17 3.59 5.05
N SER A 21 -8.75 2.78 6.02
CA SER A 21 -8.77 3.13 7.44
C SER A 21 -7.89 4.35 7.75
N ALA A 22 -6.69 4.40 7.14
CA ALA A 22 -5.70 5.45 7.30
C ALA A 22 -6.08 6.77 6.60
N THR A 23 -6.69 6.69 5.42
CA THR A 23 -6.92 7.86 4.55
C THR A 23 -8.36 8.36 4.57
N LYS A 24 -9.29 7.56 5.12
CA LYS A 24 -10.75 7.78 5.09
C LYS A 24 -11.31 8.00 3.68
N GLY A 25 -10.64 7.48 2.65
CA GLY A 25 -11.09 7.63 1.27
C GLY A 25 -10.64 8.93 0.58
N ILE A 26 -9.78 9.75 1.21
CA ILE A 26 -9.33 11.00 0.61
C ILE A 26 -8.30 10.70 -0.50
N PRO A 27 -8.58 11.02 -1.78
CA PRO A 27 -7.74 10.59 -2.91
C PRO A 27 -6.28 11.03 -2.80
N ARG A 28 -6.03 12.23 -2.29
CA ARG A 28 -4.67 12.77 -2.09
C ARG A 28 -3.90 11.99 -1.03
N LEU A 29 -4.55 11.60 0.07
CA LEU A 29 -3.91 10.79 1.12
C LEU A 29 -3.69 9.36 0.66
N ILE A 30 -4.63 8.78 -0.10
CA ILE A 30 -4.48 7.47 -0.74
C ILE A 30 -3.25 7.46 -1.62
N ASN A 31 -3.13 8.41 -2.55
CA ASN A 31 -1.99 8.45 -3.46
C ASN A 31 -0.66 8.56 -2.70
N ASN A 32 -0.58 9.41 -1.68
CA ASN A 32 0.63 9.56 -0.88
C ASN A 32 0.99 8.27 -0.14
N LEU A 33 0.02 7.67 0.54
CA LEU A 33 0.20 6.45 1.33
C LEU A 33 0.58 5.25 0.45
N VAL A 34 -0.13 5.08 -0.67
CA VAL A 34 0.13 4.01 -1.64
C VAL A 34 1.52 4.18 -2.26
N THR A 35 1.91 5.41 -2.62
CA THR A 35 3.25 5.68 -3.17
C THR A 35 4.34 5.32 -2.17
N ALA A 36 4.20 5.74 -0.90
CA ALA A 36 5.15 5.38 0.15
C ALA A 36 5.20 3.85 0.38
N SER A 37 4.05 3.16 0.37
CA SER A 37 4.02 1.70 0.53
C SER A 37 4.71 0.95 -0.61
N LEU A 38 4.61 1.45 -1.85
CA LEU A 38 5.33 0.87 -2.99
C LEU A 38 6.85 1.04 -2.85
N ILE A 39 7.31 2.21 -2.39
CA ILE A 39 8.74 2.48 -2.14
C ILE A 39 9.26 1.60 -0.99
N TYR A 40 8.49 1.46 0.08
CA TYR A 40 8.81 0.60 1.21
C TYR A 40 8.92 -0.86 0.79
N ALA A 41 7.89 -1.39 0.10
CA ALA A 41 7.86 -2.78 -0.36
C ALA A 41 9.03 -3.09 -1.30
N TYR A 42 9.36 -2.15 -2.21
CA TYR A 42 10.54 -2.28 -3.08
C TYR A 42 11.84 -2.35 -2.27
N SER A 43 12.00 -1.48 -1.27
CA SER A 43 13.17 -1.48 -0.38
C SER A 43 13.31 -2.78 0.42
N LYS A 44 12.18 -3.42 0.75
CA LYS A 44 12.11 -4.73 1.42
C LYS A 44 12.16 -5.93 0.47
N LYS A 45 12.22 -5.72 -0.85
CA LYS A 45 12.10 -6.77 -1.88
C LYS A 45 10.82 -7.62 -1.71
N GLN A 46 9.77 -7.03 -1.17
CA GLN A 46 8.45 -7.64 -1.09
C GLN A 46 7.79 -7.59 -2.47
N LYS A 47 7.14 -8.69 -2.86
CA LYS A 47 6.41 -8.80 -4.13
C LYS A 47 4.96 -8.34 -4.03
N GLU A 48 4.42 -8.39 -2.83
CA GLU A 48 3.03 -8.04 -2.49
C GLU A 48 3.03 -7.06 -1.32
N ILE A 49 2.06 -6.17 -1.31
CA ILE A 49 1.82 -5.17 -0.27
C ILE A 49 0.71 -5.69 0.64
N ASP A 50 1.09 -5.93 1.89
CA ASP A 50 0.21 -6.31 2.98
C ASP A 50 -0.13 -5.11 3.89
N GLU A 51 -0.96 -5.34 4.90
CA GLU A 51 -1.31 -4.31 5.88
C GLU A 51 -0.06 -3.77 6.59
N GLU A 52 0.95 -4.60 6.84
CA GLU A 52 2.18 -4.20 7.53
C GLU A 52 2.94 -3.16 6.72
N ALA A 53 3.13 -3.39 5.41
CA ALA A 53 3.76 -2.41 4.52
C ALA A 53 3.01 -1.07 4.49
N ILE A 54 1.68 -1.08 4.57
CA ILE A 54 0.86 0.15 4.67
C ILE A 54 1.12 0.87 6.00
N TYR A 55 1.16 0.16 7.12
CA TYR A 55 1.43 0.75 8.43
C TYR A 55 2.83 1.35 8.52
N GLN A 56 3.83 0.68 7.95
CA GLN A 56 5.20 1.18 7.93
C GLN A 56 5.31 2.44 7.06
N ALA A 57 4.70 2.42 5.88
CA ALA A 57 4.63 3.58 5.01
C ALA A 57 3.88 4.76 5.66
N GLN A 58 2.80 4.49 6.41
CA GLN A 58 2.07 5.50 7.15
C GLN A 58 2.95 6.15 8.23
N ASN A 59 3.69 5.35 8.99
CA ASN A 59 4.62 5.86 9.99
C ASN A 59 5.70 6.73 9.35
N GLU A 60 6.24 6.33 8.19
CA GLU A 60 7.24 7.11 7.46
C GLU A 60 6.73 8.45 6.92
N ILE A 61 5.47 8.54 6.48
CA ILE A 61 4.88 9.82 6.03
C ILE A 61 4.72 10.78 7.22
N ASN A 62 4.31 10.26 8.38
CA ASN A 62 3.96 11.07 9.55
C ASN A 62 5.19 11.67 10.27
N ILE A 63 6.41 11.17 9.98
CA ILE A 63 7.66 11.74 10.53
C ILE A 63 8.07 13.05 9.86
N TYR A 64 7.45 13.41 8.72
CA TYR A 64 7.74 14.63 7.96
C TYR A 64 6.71 15.75 8.18
N GLU A 65 5.77 15.56 9.12
CA GLU A 65 4.81 16.57 9.58
C GLU A 65 5.24 17.15 10.94
#